data_AF-A0A7C5QV56-F1
#
_entry.id   AF-A0A7C5QV56-F1
#
_cell.length_a   1.000
_cell.length_b   1.000
_cell.length_c   1.000
_cell.angle_alpha   90.00
_cell.angle_beta   90.00
_cell.angle_gamma   90.00
#
_symmetry.space_group_name_H-M   'P 1'
#
loop_
_entity.id
_entity.type
_entity.pdbx_description
1 polymer ?
#
loop_
_entity_poly.entity_id
_entity_poly.type
_entity_poly.pdbx_seq_one_letter_code
_entity_poly.pdbx_strand_id
1 'polypeptide(L)'
;MSETTDFGPNRTLEILRRLCLITGTLVTALAIVKPTDALFRVRTVNFAQRQKEEGARMRNDIRMMSRVSGMEIDPNDPTINTAPTLSLDQYIAKKTEGRLIEVSGDQWREFFDAVEQTLRGKSTRFARHLDTDRHSSRYLLYFDTDFGPLKELQAKLGDTNAFTYVALRDGDRLRYLEVLYQRPQSAWRDAPNWLLYPLRKHAVWPFILGLLVYAAIPWYRKADDELRYSTARAMVGPDFLGLFMTVFFFTLPILVITANARSSEPPDMFGFTTGWWPLTAVMWLLAACGVAVLIVACWYACFTLKITPTGLSIRKLTGDGDYAFADMTGIEPARWAWPWWLRVLAILITLARPRAGGAVLLGAFQEAYGIAIRLKDGRTLKIWMSYLTEFPRVFHALRKANVPMDAELAKIIDEDLASAEPEPKPGRGGKIAAGILLTLAIAGALAWQYWPEKPRVVKREPTFTYEQLAQRMELTRQMQAIARQMQQALALPKDATPQQRAEAMRKFEQLQKQHDELEKRYNAIQPTDEDS
;
A
#
# COMPACT_ATOMS: atom_id res chain seq x y z
N MET A 1 -52.97 -16.56 -21.57
CA MET A 1 -51.74 -15.87 -22.04
C MET A 1 -50.79 -15.80 -20.86
N SER A 2 -49.84 -16.72 -20.77
CA SER A 2 -48.78 -16.66 -19.77
C SER A 2 -47.79 -15.61 -20.25
N GLU A 3 -47.87 -14.41 -19.68
CA GLU A 3 -46.71 -13.52 -19.67
C GLU A 3 -45.59 -14.31 -18.99
N THR A 4 -44.70 -14.86 -19.79
CA THR A 4 -43.35 -15.20 -19.37
C THR A 4 -42.73 -13.87 -18.99
N THR A 5 -43.03 -13.40 -17.77
CA THR A 5 -42.33 -12.31 -17.12
C THR A 5 -40.86 -12.67 -17.23
N ASP A 6 -40.19 -11.98 -18.13
CA ASP A 6 -38.80 -12.17 -18.48
C ASP A 6 -37.98 -11.75 -17.26
N PHE A 7 -37.84 -12.69 -16.34
CA PHE A 7 -37.15 -12.54 -15.07
C PHE A 7 -35.61 -12.55 -15.23
N GLY A 8 -35.10 -12.49 -16.47
CA GLY A 8 -33.70 -12.71 -16.81
C GLY A 8 -32.96 -11.46 -17.29
N PRO A 9 -32.38 -10.67 -16.36
CA PRO A 9 -30.96 -10.36 -16.52
C PRO A 9 -30.16 -10.33 -15.19
N ASN A 10 -30.76 -10.69 -14.04
CA ASN A 10 -30.18 -10.39 -12.73
C ASN A 10 -28.83 -11.08 -12.43
N ARG A 11 -28.65 -12.36 -12.76
CA ARG A 11 -27.43 -13.09 -12.35
C ARG A 11 -26.19 -12.56 -13.06
N THR A 12 -26.29 -12.45 -14.39
CA THR A 12 -25.20 -11.97 -15.23
C THR A 12 -24.81 -10.54 -14.85
N LEU A 13 -25.80 -9.68 -14.58
CA LEU A 13 -25.54 -8.31 -14.14
C LEU A 13 -24.86 -8.25 -12.76
N GLU A 14 -25.27 -9.07 -11.79
CA GLU A 14 -24.62 -9.11 -10.46
C GLU A 14 -23.19 -9.65 -10.51
N ILE A 15 -22.91 -10.65 -11.36
CA ILE A 15 -21.55 -11.15 -11.62
C ILE A 15 -20.71 -10.06 -12.29
N LEU A 16 -21.22 -9.47 -13.37
CA LEU A 16 -20.54 -8.43 -14.14
C LEU A 16 -20.22 -7.23 -13.26
N ARG A 17 -21.16 -6.81 -12.40
CA ARG A 17 -20.98 -5.70 -11.46
C ARG A 17 -19.74 -5.90 -10.58
N ARG A 18 -19.59 -7.08 -9.98
CA ARG A 18 -18.46 -7.41 -9.11
C ARG A 18 -17.17 -7.64 -9.89
N LEU A 19 -17.28 -8.26 -11.07
CA LEU A 19 -16.13 -8.47 -11.95
C LEU A 19 -15.51 -7.13 -12.39
N CYS A 20 -16.33 -6.18 -12.82
CA CYS A 20 -15.85 -4.84 -13.18
C CYS A 20 -15.23 -4.11 -11.97
N LEU A 21 -15.84 -4.20 -10.79
CA LEU A 21 -15.31 -3.60 -9.58
C LEU A 21 -13.94 -4.20 -9.19
N ILE A 22 -13.83 -5.52 -9.16
CA ILE A 22 -12.59 -6.20 -8.76
C ILE A 22 -11.49 -5.97 -9.79
N THR A 23 -11.78 -6.08 -11.09
CA THR A 23 -10.81 -5.84 -12.15
C THR A 23 -10.35 -4.39 -12.16
N GLY A 24 -11.26 -3.42 -12.08
CA GLY A 24 -10.92 -2.00 -12.02
C GLY A 24 -10.01 -1.68 -10.82
N THR A 25 -10.29 -2.27 -9.67
CA THR A 25 -9.49 -2.05 -8.45
C THR A 25 -8.14 -2.75 -8.50
N LEU A 26 -8.06 -3.99 -9.03
CA LEU A 26 -6.79 -4.70 -9.21
C LEU A 26 -5.86 -4.01 -10.22
N VAL A 27 -6.39 -3.55 -11.35
CA VAL A 27 -5.63 -2.77 -12.34
C VAL A 27 -5.11 -1.47 -11.73
N THR A 28 -5.94 -0.80 -10.93
CA THR A 28 -5.54 0.40 -10.18
C THR A 28 -4.40 0.08 -9.22
N ALA A 29 -4.53 -0.98 -8.43
CA ALA A 29 -3.52 -1.43 -7.48
C ALA A 29 -2.18 -1.70 -8.19
N LEU A 30 -2.21 -2.43 -9.31
CA LEU A 30 -1.03 -2.70 -10.14
C LEU A 30 -0.41 -1.42 -10.69
N ALA A 31 -1.22 -0.49 -11.21
CA ALA A 31 -0.73 0.79 -11.73
C ALA A 31 -0.09 1.68 -10.65
N ILE A 32 -0.49 1.53 -9.38
CA ILE A 32 0.12 2.24 -8.25
C ILE A 32 1.47 1.64 -7.87
N VAL A 33 1.58 0.30 -7.85
CA VAL A 33 2.74 -0.38 -7.26
C VAL A 33 3.79 -0.81 -8.27
N LYS A 34 3.44 -0.93 -9.56
CA LYS A 34 4.37 -1.38 -10.60
C LYS A 34 5.43 -0.30 -10.88
N PRO A 35 6.70 -0.51 -10.51
CA PRO A 35 7.75 0.43 -10.86
C PRO A 35 8.09 0.32 -12.36
N THR A 36 8.82 1.29 -12.89
CA THR A 36 9.56 1.16 -14.16
C THR A 36 10.61 0.05 -14.06
N ASP A 37 11.12 -0.45 -15.18
CA ASP A 37 12.09 -1.56 -15.15
C ASP A 37 13.49 -1.08 -14.75
N ALA A 38 13.87 0.12 -15.21
CA ALA A 38 15.14 0.76 -14.89
C ALA A 38 15.09 2.27 -15.19
N LEU A 39 16.08 2.99 -14.68
CA LEU A 39 16.29 4.42 -14.86
C LEU A 39 17.76 4.71 -15.12
N PHE A 40 18.03 5.79 -15.84
CA PHE A 40 19.36 6.38 -15.91
C PHE A 40 19.48 7.51 -14.91
N ARG A 41 20.47 7.40 -14.03
CA ARG A 41 20.93 8.49 -13.17
C ARG A 41 22.08 9.21 -13.84
N VAL A 42 21.94 10.50 -14.06
CA VAL A 42 22.89 11.35 -14.77
C VAL A 42 23.41 12.43 -13.82
N ARG A 43 24.73 12.66 -13.84
CA ARG A 43 25.37 13.78 -13.15
C ARG A 43 26.51 14.38 -13.95
N THR A 44 26.71 15.68 -13.83
CA THR A 44 27.88 16.35 -14.41
C THR A 44 29.15 15.96 -13.68
N VAL A 45 30.24 15.80 -14.43
CA VAL A 45 31.55 15.48 -13.87
C VAL A 45 32.53 16.60 -14.19
N ASN A 46 33.03 17.24 -13.15
CA ASN A 46 34.22 18.07 -13.24
C ASN A 46 35.40 17.25 -12.69
N PHE A 47 36.19 16.67 -13.58
CA PHE A 47 37.32 15.82 -13.20
C PHE A 47 38.41 16.59 -12.45
N ALA A 48 38.64 17.86 -12.76
CA ALA A 48 39.59 18.69 -12.03
C ALA A 48 39.16 18.89 -10.56
N GLN A 49 37.86 19.15 -10.35
CA GLN A 49 37.31 19.24 -9.00
C GLN A 49 37.37 17.88 -8.28
N ARG A 50 36.99 16.78 -8.95
CA ARG A 50 37.08 15.43 -8.36
C ARG A 50 38.50 15.05 -7.97
N GLN A 51 39.49 15.36 -8.81
CA GLN A 51 40.90 15.11 -8.52
C GLN A 51 41.34 15.87 -7.27
N LYS A 52 40.96 17.15 -7.15
CA LYS A 52 41.25 17.98 -5.98
C LYS A 52 40.59 17.43 -4.72
N GLU A 53 39.31 17.04 -4.79
CA GLU A 53 38.56 16.47 -3.68
C GLU A 53 39.11 15.11 -3.23
N GLU A 54 39.43 14.22 -4.18
CA GLU A 54 39.99 12.90 -3.90
C GLU A 54 41.39 13.01 -3.28
N GLY A 55 42.23 13.92 -3.80
CA GLY A 55 43.52 14.22 -3.20
C GLY A 55 43.40 14.81 -1.78
N ALA A 56 42.40 15.65 -1.53
CA ALA A 56 42.14 16.19 -0.18
C ALA A 56 41.65 15.11 0.80
N ARG A 57 40.75 14.22 0.35
CA ARG A 57 40.26 13.08 1.15
C ARG A 57 41.40 12.13 1.49
N MET A 58 42.21 11.75 0.50
CA MET A 58 43.34 10.85 0.70
C MET A 58 44.36 11.42 1.68
N ARG A 59 44.68 12.73 1.60
CA ARG A 59 45.54 13.40 2.60
C ARG A 59 44.93 13.36 4.00
N ASN A 60 43.63 13.54 4.14
CA ASN A 60 42.95 13.46 5.43
C ASN A 60 42.95 12.04 5.99
N ASP A 61 42.72 11.03 5.14
CA ASP A 61 42.73 9.62 5.53
C ASP A 61 44.13 9.17 5.96
N ILE A 62 45.17 9.56 5.22
CA ILE A 62 46.58 9.32 5.60
C ILE A 62 46.88 9.99 6.94
N ARG A 63 46.46 11.25 7.14
CA ARG A 63 46.64 11.95 8.42
C ARG A 63 45.91 11.25 9.57
N MET A 64 44.71 10.71 9.34
CA MET A 64 44.01 9.90 10.34
C MET A 64 44.75 8.61 10.64
N MET A 65 45.16 7.87 9.60
CA MET A 65 45.89 6.60 9.78
C MET A 65 47.21 6.82 10.52
N SER A 66 47.97 7.85 10.18
CA SER A 66 49.21 8.22 10.88
C SER A 66 48.99 8.51 12.36
N ARG A 67 47.91 9.24 12.70
CA ARG A 67 47.53 9.48 14.11
C ARG A 67 47.15 8.21 14.86
N VAL A 68 46.52 7.24 14.19
CA VAL A 68 46.05 5.99 14.81
C VAL A 68 47.17 4.96 14.92
N SER A 69 48.05 4.85 13.92
CA SER A 69 49.12 3.84 13.87
C SER A 69 50.42 4.30 14.52
N GLY A 70 50.60 5.60 14.77
CA GLY A 70 51.86 6.18 15.24
C GLY A 70 52.97 6.18 14.18
N MET A 71 52.71 5.69 12.97
CA MET A 71 53.64 5.81 11.84
C MET A 71 53.51 7.19 11.20
N GLU A 72 54.62 7.90 11.07
CA GLU A 72 54.70 9.16 10.34
C GLU A 72 54.70 8.84 8.83
N ILE A 73 53.52 8.92 8.22
CA ILE A 73 53.35 8.75 6.77
C ILE A 73 53.27 10.13 6.16
N ASP A 74 54.21 10.49 5.27
CA ASP A 74 54.16 11.75 4.55
C ASP A 74 52.93 11.79 3.62
N PRO A 75 51.94 12.67 3.85
CA PRO A 75 50.76 12.79 3.01
C PRO A 75 51.05 13.28 1.58
N ASN A 76 52.28 13.73 1.31
CA ASN A 76 52.77 14.13 0.00
C ASN A 76 53.60 13.04 -0.69
N ASP A 77 53.78 11.86 -0.07
CA ASP A 77 54.49 10.76 -0.71
C ASP A 77 53.76 10.34 -2.00
N PRO A 78 54.40 10.49 -3.18
CA PRO A 78 53.79 10.18 -4.47
C PRO A 78 53.48 8.68 -4.66
N THR A 79 54.09 7.80 -3.86
CA THR A 79 53.83 6.35 -3.88
C THR A 79 52.51 5.98 -3.20
N ILE A 80 52.05 6.81 -2.26
CA ILE A 80 50.82 6.61 -1.49
C ILE A 80 49.70 7.49 -2.04
N ASN A 81 50.01 8.74 -2.41
CA ASN A 81 49.04 9.73 -2.85
C ASN A 81 49.00 9.87 -4.39
N THR A 82 48.46 8.87 -5.07
CA THR A 82 48.49 8.79 -6.56
C THR A 82 47.51 9.71 -7.29
N ALA A 83 46.48 10.25 -6.63
CA ALA A 83 45.47 11.10 -7.28
C ALA A 83 45.97 12.52 -7.64
N PRO A 84 46.64 13.27 -6.76
CA PRO A 84 47.16 14.61 -7.07
C PRO A 84 48.47 14.63 -7.88
N THR A 85 49.14 13.48 -8.08
CA THR A 85 50.42 13.39 -8.79
C THR A 85 50.27 13.14 -10.30
N LEU A 86 49.11 12.70 -10.76
CA LEU A 86 48.79 12.52 -12.17
C LEU A 86 48.43 13.85 -12.83
N SER A 87 48.79 14.04 -14.11
CA SER A 87 48.22 15.13 -14.89
C SER A 87 46.69 14.94 -15.01
N LEU A 88 45.94 16.02 -15.25
CA LEU A 88 44.47 15.93 -15.37
C LEU A 88 44.07 14.92 -16.45
N ASP A 89 44.76 14.89 -17.59
CA ASP A 89 44.49 13.97 -18.69
C ASP A 89 44.78 12.52 -18.31
N GLN A 90 45.89 12.26 -17.60
CA GLN A 90 46.21 10.93 -17.08
C GLN A 90 45.17 10.47 -16.04
N TYR A 91 44.73 11.39 -15.18
CA TYR A 91 43.68 11.12 -14.20
C TYR A 91 42.35 10.79 -14.87
N ILE A 92 41.94 11.57 -15.88
CA ILE A 92 40.73 11.30 -16.67
C ILE A 92 40.86 9.94 -17.35
N ALA A 93 41.93 9.71 -18.13
CA ALA A 93 42.14 8.45 -18.85
C ALA A 93 42.06 7.24 -17.91
N LYS A 94 42.72 7.31 -16.74
CA LYS A 94 42.69 6.26 -15.71
C LYS A 94 41.29 6.07 -15.11
N LYS A 95 40.54 7.14 -14.84
CA LYS A 95 39.19 7.04 -14.26
C LYS A 95 38.15 6.54 -15.26
N THR A 96 38.30 6.90 -16.53
CA THR A 96 37.35 6.55 -17.60
C THR A 96 37.73 5.28 -18.35
N GLU A 97 38.86 4.65 -18.03
CA GLU A 97 39.36 3.44 -18.68
C GLU A 97 38.28 2.34 -18.76
N GLY A 98 38.05 1.83 -19.97
CA GLY A 98 37.04 0.81 -20.26
C GLY A 98 35.58 1.24 -20.09
N ARG A 99 35.32 2.51 -19.75
CA ARG A 99 34.00 3.03 -19.37
C ARG A 99 33.71 4.41 -19.98
N LEU A 100 34.39 4.77 -21.08
CA LEU A 100 34.16 6.02 -21.78
C LEU A 100 33.40 5.74 -23.08
N ILE A 101 32.30 6.45 -23.28
CA ILE A 101 31.56 6.46 -24.53
C ILE A 101 31.61 7.89 -25.07
N GLU A 102 32.26 8.06 -26.21
CA GLU A 102 32.25 9.33 -26.92
C GLU A 102 30.94 9.47 -27.70
N VAL A 103 30.28 10.61 -27.55
CA VAL A 103 29.04 10.94 -28.23
C VAL A 103 29.20 12.25 -28.99
N SER A 104 28.40 12.41 -30.04
CA SER A 104 28.41 13.59 -30.90
C SER A 104 27.00 13.90 -31.41
N GLY A 105 26.82 15.08 -32.01
CA GLY A 105 25.55 15.53 -32.57
C GLY A 105 24.80 16.54 -31.69
N ASP A 106 23.90 17.29 -32.32
CA ASP A 106 23.23 18.44 -31.69
C ASP A 106 22.31 18.01 -30.53
N GLN A 107 21.70 16.83 -30.61
CA GLN A 107 20.87 16.29 -29.53
C GLN A 107 21.66 16.09 -28.23
N TRP A 108 22.89 15.56 -28.32
CA TRP A 108 23.77 15.41 -27.17
C TRP A 108 24.26 16.76 -26.65
N ARG A 109 24.58 17.72 -27.54
CA ARG A 109 24.96 19.08 -27.13
C ARG A 109 23.84 19.76 -26.34
N GLU A 110 22.63 19.74 -26.86
CA GLU A 110 21.45 20.29 -26.15
C GLU A 110 21.19 19.58 -24.82
N PHE A 111 21.37 18.25 -24.77
CA PHE A 111 21.17 17.48 -23.55
C PHE A 111 22.18 17.86 -22.47
N PHE A 112 23.47 17.95 -22.82
CA PHE A 112 24.52 18.40 -21.90
C PHE A 112 24.23 19.81 -21.37
N ASP A 113 23.88 20.75 -22.26
CA ASP A 113 23.54 22.12 -21.88
C ASP A 113 22.36 22.17 -20.92
N ALA A 114 21.29 21.43 -21.23
CA ALA A 114 20.10 21.38 -20.40
C ALA A 114 20.34 20.74 -19.02
N VAL A 115 21.15 19.68 -18.95
CA VAL A 115 21.59 19.06 -17.71
C VAL A 115 22.38 20.06 -16.86
N GLU A 116 23.44 20.67 -17.41
CA GLU A 116 24.27 21.64 -16.69
C GLU A 116 23.47 22.85 -16.21
N GLN A 117 22.61 23.42 -17.06
CA GLN A 117 21.79 24.57 -16.68
C GLN A 117 20.78 24.22 -15.59
N THR A 118 20.17 23.03 -15.65
CA THR A 118 19.22 22.58 -14.63
C THR A 118 19.92 22.36 -13.28
N LEU A 119 21.07 21.68 -13.28
CA LEU A 119 21.85 21.44 -12.04
C LEU A 119 22.37 22.74 -11.41
N ARG A 120 22.58 23.79 -12.21
CA ARG A 120 22.93 25.14 -11.74
C ARG A 120 21.72 25.99 -11.34
N GLY A 121 20.50 25.47 -11.43
CA GLY A 121 19.26 26.21 -11.15
C GLY A 121 18.94 27.31 -12.16
N LYS A 122 19.59 27.32 -13.33
CA LYS A 122 19.40 28.32 -14.40
C LYS A 122 18.33 27.94 -15.42
N SER A 123 17.89 26.68 -15.41
CA SER A 123 16.85 26.17 -16.31
C SER A 123 15.89 25.26 -15.57
N THR A 124 14.63 25.29 -15.99
CA THR A 124 13.56 24.42 -15.48
C THR A 124 13.30 23.22 -16.40
N ARG A 125 14.03 23.10 -17.53
CA ARG A 125 13.80 22.06 -18.55
C ARG A 125 13.77 20.65 -17.95
N PHE A 126 14.70 20.34 -17.04
CA PHE A 126 14.75 19.05 -16.34
C PHE A 126 14.43 19.15 -14.85
N ALA A 127 13.75 20.21 -14.39
CA ALA A 127 13.45 20.38 -12.97
C ALA A 127 12.64 19.20 -12.38
N ARG A 128 11.76 18.58 -13.16
CA ARG A 128 10.99 17.39 -12.73
C ARG A 128 11.82 16.10 -12.64
N HIS A 129 13.02 16.09 -13.24
CA HIS A 129 13.92 14.93 -13.25
C HIS A 129 14.93 14.98 -12.09
N LEU A 130 14.94 16.07 -11.31
CA LEU A 130 15.82 16.21 -10.15
C LEU A 130 15.46 15.21 -9.05
N ASP A 131 16.49 14.71 -8.38
CA ASP A 131 16.40 13.94 -7.14
C ASP A 131 15.42 14.56 -6.14
N THR A 132 14.70 13.70 -5.42
CA THR A 132 13.72 14.04 -4.42
C THR A 132 14.29 14.15 -3.00
N ASP A 133 15.50 13.63 -2.75
CA ASP A 133 16.17 13.71 -1.46
C ASP A 133 16.69 15.14 -1.20
N ARG A 134 16.33 15.68 -0.03
CA ARG A 134 16.71 17.02 0.43
C ARG A 134 18.14 17.08 0.97
N HIS A 135 18.71 15.94 1.34
CA HIS A 135 20.02 15.86 2.00
C HIS A 135 21.17 15.54 1.02
N SER A 136 20.83 15.20 -0.21
CA SER A 136 21.82 15.02 -1.26
C SER A 136 22.40 16.39 -1.66
N SER A 137 23.60 16.70 -1.18
CA SER A 137 24.42 17.84 -1.65
C SER A 137 24.79 17.76 -3.14
N ARG A 138 24.33 16.72 -3.85
CA ARG A 138 24.59 16.47 -5.26
C ARG A 138 23.26 16.45 -5.99
N TYR A 139 22.98 17.51 -6.74
CA TYR A 139 21.85 17.51 -7.66
C TYR A 139 22.06 16.40 -8.71
N LEU A 140 21.25 15.33 -8.62
CA LEU A 140 21.24 14.20 -9.54
C LEU A 140 20.00 14.33 -10.44
N LEU A 141 20.10 13.91 -11.70
CA LEU A 141 18.96 13.83 -12.61
C LEU A 141 18.65 12.38 -12.94
N TYR A 142 17.37 12.03 -12.99
CA TYR A 142 16.89 10.70 -13.35
C TYR A 142 16.10 10.77 -14.65
N PHE A 143 16.38 9.83 -15.56
CA PHE A 143 15.72 9.74 -16.86
C PHE A 143 15.22 8.32 -17.12
N ASP A 144 14.16 8.22 -17.91
CA ASP A 144 13.70 6.94 -18.45
C ASP A 144 14.78 6.33 -19.36
N THR A 145 14.84 5.00 -19.44
CA THR A 145 15.76 4.31 -20.36
C THR A 145 15.47 4.59 -21.83
N ASP A 146 14.23 4.95 -22.17
CA ASP A 146 13.82 5.34 -23.52
C ASP A 146 14.03 6.84 -23.82
N PHE A 147 14.64 7.60 -22.91
CA PHE A 147 14.89 9.02 -23.11
C PHE A 147 15.89 9.26 -24.25
N GLY A 148 15.50 10.05 -25.27
CA GLY A 148 16.15 10.22 -26.57
C GLY A 148 17.66 9.91 -26.64
N PRO A 149 18.56 10.81 -26.20
CA PRO A 149 20.01 10.59 -26.27
C PRO A 149 20.48 9.36 -25.47
N LEU A 150 19.84 9.05 -24.35
CA LEU A 150 20.23 7.96 -23.45
C LEU A 150 19.79 6.59 -23.95
N LYS A 151 18.83 6.51 -24.87
CA LYS A 151 18.32 5.25 -25.42
C LYS A 151 19.42 4.41 -26.06
N GLU A 152 20.39 5.05 -26.73
CA GLU A 152 21.54 4.37 -27.32
C GLU A 152 22.45 3.70 -26.28
N LEU A 153 22.43 4.19 -25.03
CA LEU A 153 23.21 3.63 -23.93
C LEU A 153 22.55 2.40 -23.33
N GLN A 154 21.24 2.20 -23.50
CA GLN A 154 20.51 1.05 -22.96
C GLN A 154 21.04 -0.28 -23.49
N ALA A 155 21.51 -0.32 -24.74
CA ALA A 155 22.10 -1.53 -25.31
C ALA A 155 23.49 -1.86 -24.73
N LYS A 156 24.19 -0.85 -24.17
CA LYS A 156 25.56 -0.97 -23.65
C LYS A 156 25.61 -1.09 -22.13
N LEU A 157 24.62 -0.51 -21.46
CA LEU A 157 24.47 -0.49 -20.02
C LEU A 157 23.42 -1.50 -19.58
N GLY A 158 23.73 -2.22 -18.51
CA GLY A 158 22.85 -3.21 -17.92
C GLY A 158 23.36 -3.61 -16.55
N ASP A 159 22.95 -4.77 -16.05
CA ASP A 159 23.31 -5.20 -14.69
C ASP A 159 24.81 -5.42 -14.50
N THR A 160 25.50 -5.89 -15.55
CA THR A 160 26.95 -6.16 -15.53
C THR A 160 27.78 -4.89 -15.70
N ASN A 161 27.31 -3.97 -16.55
CA ASN A 161 27.94 -2.70 -16.85
C ASN A 161 26.99 -1.56 -16.50
N ALA A 162 26.71 -1.38 -15.21
CA ALA A 162 25.73 -0.40 -14.77
C ALA A 162 26.20 1.05 -14.93
N PHE A 163 27.48 1.28 -15.24
CA PHE A 163 28.11 2.60 -15.10
C PHE A 163 29.00 2.94 -16.29
N THR A 164 28.88 4.18 -16.79
CA THR A 164 29.77 4.72 -17.83
C THR A 164 29.93 6.24 -17.71
N TYR A 165 30.96 6.76 -18.36
CA TYR A 165 31.16 8.17 -18.64
C TYR A 165 30.80 8.45 -20.10
N VAL A 166 30.07 9.52 -20.32
CA VAL A 166 29.73 10.03 -21.63
C VAL A 166 30.51 11.31 -21.86
N ALA A 167 31.29 11.34 -22.93
CA ALA A 167 32.09 12.51 -23.31
C ALA A 167 31.53 13.16 -24.57
N LEU A 168 31.32 14.48 -24.50
CA LEU A 168 30.96 15.30 -25.64
C LEU A 168 32.11 16.28 -25.91
N ARG A 169 32.61 16.28 -27.14
CA ARG A 169 33.58 17.28 -27.61
C ARG A 169 32.83 18.50 -28.15
N ASP A 170 33.07 19.65 -27.55
CA ASP A 170 32.45 20.92 -27.93
C ASP A 170 33.54 21.97 -28.19
N GLY A 171 34.01 22.03 -29.44
CA GLY A 171 35.24 22.73 -29.80
C GLY A 171 36.45 22.10 -29.10
N ASP A 172 37.25 22.94 -28.43
CA ASP A 172 38.43 22.51 -27.67
C ASP A 172 38.10 22.00 -26.26
N ARG A 173 36.83 22.04 -25.85
CA ARG A 173 36.42 21.62 -24.50
C ARG A 173 35.75 20.25 -24.55
N LEU A 174 36.26 19.33 -23.72
CA LEU A 174 35.62 18.06 -23.43
C LEU A 174 34.72 18.21 -22.21
N ARG A 175 33.44 17.88 -22.39
CA ARG A 175 32.45 17.85 -21.31
C ARG A 175 32.12 16.41 -20.96
N TYR A 176 31.90 16.13 -19.68
CA TYR A 176 31.67 14.78 -19.20
C TYR A 176 30.40 14.68 -18.36
N LEU A 177 29.57 13.70 -18.70
CA LEU A 177 28.49 13.22 -17.85
C LEU A 177 28.84 11.84 -17.34
N GLU A 178 28.43 11.57 -16.12
CA GLU A 178 28.38 10.21 -15.59
C GLU A 178 26.95 9.71 -15.69
N VAL A 179 26.81 8.52 -16.27
CA VAL A 179 25.54 7.84 -16.46
C VAL A 179 25.59 6.51 -15.73
N LEU A 180 24.66 6.33 -14.79
CA LEU A 180 24.48 5.10 -14.05
C LEU A 180 23.10 4.52 -14.37
N TYR A 181 23.07 3.32 -14.92
CA TYR A 181 21.90 2.47 -15.00
C TYR A 181 21.53 1.98 -13.60
N GLN A 182 20.33 2.32 -13.14
CA GLN A 182 19.82 1.94 -11.82
C GLN A 182 18.48 1.24 -11.95
N ARG A 183 18.31 0.18 -11.17
CA ARG A 183 17.01 -0.44 -10.96
C ARG A 183 16.18 0.33 -9.92
N PRO A 184 14.84 0.16 -9.93
CA PRO A 184 13.94 0.83 -9.00
C PRO A 184 14.36 0.74 -7.54
N GLN A 185 14.90 -0.41 -7.11
CA GLN A 185 15.31 -0.66 -5.72
C GLN A 185 16.53 0.17 -5.28
N SER A 186 17.33 0.67 -6.23
CA SER A 186 18.45 1.57 -5.93
C SER A 186 18.06 3.04 -6.10
N ALA A 187 16.96 3.28 -6.81
CA ALA A 187 16.45 4.60 -7.13
C ALA A 187 15.27 5.03 -6.24
N TRP A 188 14.66 4.15 -5.43
CA TRP A 188 13.38 4.44 -4.77
C TRP A 188 13.40 5.61 -3.77
N ARG A 189 14.56 5.93 -3.18
CA ARG A 189 14.71 7.06 -2.26
C ARG A 189 14.88 8.39 -2.96
N ASP A 190 15.53 8.35 -4.12
CA ASP A 190 16.11 9.53 -4.75
C ASP A 190 15.32 9.90 -6.01
N ALA A 191 14.91 8.93 -6.82
CA ALA A 191 14.25 9.15 -8.09
C ALA A 191 12.85 9.78 -7.93
N PRO A 192 12.45 10.67 -8.85
CA PRO A 192 11.09 11.20 -8.90
C PRO A 192 10.03 10.10 -8.99
N ASN A 193 9.01 10.19 -8.13
CA ASN A 193 7.90 9.22 -8.08
C ASN A 193 7.20 9.02 -9.43
N TRP A 194 7.05 10.08 -10.22
CA TRP A 194 6.36 10.01 -11.52
C TRP A 194 7.15 9.21 -12.56
N LEU A 195 8.48 9.16 -12.40
CA LEU A 195 9.38 8.41 -13.28
C LEU A 195 9.55 6.97 -12.78
N LEU A 196 9.61 6.80 -11.45
CA LEU A 196 9.68 5.49 -10.82
C LEU A 196 8.37 4.70 -10.99
N TYR A 197 7.21 5.37 -10.94
CA TYR A 197 5.88 4.75 -11.07
C TYR A 197 5.05 5.47 -12.17
N PRO A 198 5.38 5.25 -13.46
CA PRO A 198 4.81 6.02 -14.56
C PRO A 198 3.30 5.80 -14.74
N LEU A 199 2.78 4.64 -14.33
CA LEU A 199 1.35 4.31 -14.45
C LEU A 199 0.50 4.94 -13.33
N ARG A 200 1.12 5.45 -12.26
CA ARG A 200 0.40 5.96 -11.08
C ARG A 200 -0.53 7.13 -11.42
N LYS A 201 -0.13 7.98 -12.37
CA LYS A 201 -0.97 9.08 -12.87
C LYS A 201 -2.25 8.62 -13.57
N HIS A 202 -2.31 7.37 -14.04
CA HIS A 202 -3.48 6.79 -14.69
C HIS A 202 -4.25 5.85 -13.77
N ALA A 203 -3.71 5.53 -12.59
CA ALA A 203 -4.27 4.51 -11.71
C ALA A 203 -5.69 4.83 -11.23
N VAL A 204 -6.08 6.10 -11.13
CA VAL A 204 -7.44 6.44 -10.69
C VAL A 204 -8.52 6.03 -11.69
N TRP A 205 -8.21 6.02 -12.99
CA TRP A 205 -9.21 5.89 -14.03
C TRP A 205 -9.84 4.49 -14.06
N PRO A 206 -9.07 3.39 -13.99
CA PRO A 206 -9.65 2.05 -13.85
C PRO A 206 -10.52 1.90 -12.59
N PHE A 207 -10.14 2.53 -11.47
CA PHE A 207 -10.94 2.51 -10.24
C PHE A 207 -12.27 3.24 -10.42
N ILE A 208 -12.24 4.48 -10.91
CA ILE A 208 -13.44 5.26 -11.20
C ILE A 208 -14.33 4.51 -12.19
N LEU A 209 -13.76 3.95 -13.25
CA LEU A 209 -14.51 3.18 -14.25
C LEU A 209 -15.18 1.94 -13.62
N GLY A 210 -14.44 1.15 -12.83
CA GLY A 210 -15.00 -0.01 -12.12
C GLY A 210 -16.13 0.36 -11.17
N LEU A 211 -15.98 1.50 -10.48
CA LEU A 211 -16.96 2.01 -9.53
C LEU A 211 -18.19 2.61 -10.22
N LEU A 212 -18.01 3.32 -11.34
CA LEU A 212 -19.09 3.83 -12.18
C LEU A 212 -19.89 2.68 -12.77
N VAL A 213 -19.23 1.63 -13.29
CA VAL A 213 -19.93 0.42 -13.77
C VAL A 213 -20.67 -0.26 -12.62
N TYR A 214 -20.04 -0.35 -11.44
CA TYR A 214 -20.69 -0.92 -10.24
C TYR A 214 -21.98 -0.16 -9.88
N ALA A 215 -21.95 1.17 -9.92
CA ALA A 215 -23.08 2.02 -9.59
C ALA A 215 -24.14 2.13 -10.71
N ALA A 216 -23.71 2.16 -11.97
CA ALA A 216 -24.57 2.34 -13.14
C ALA A 216 -25.36 1.08 -13.51
N ILE A 217 -24.82 -0.12 -13.22
CA ILE A 217 -25.57 -1.36 -13.43
C ILE A 217 -26.80 -1.34 -12.49
N PRO A 218 -28.03 -1.33 -13.05
CA PRO A 218 -29.23 -1.14 -12.27
C PRO A 218 -29.36 -2.21 -11.19
N TRP A 219 -29.68 -1.76 -9.99
CA TRP A 219 -29.88 -2.64 -8.84
C TRP A 219 -31.24 -3.31 -9.01
N TYR A 220 -31.27 -4.63 -8.86
CA TYR A 220 -32.53 -5.36 -8.96
C TYR A 220 -33.53 -4.81 -7.94
N ARG A 221 -34.67 -4.34 -8.44
CA ARG A 221 -35.77 -3.82 -7.62
C ARG A 221 -36.60 -5.00 -7.11
N LYS A 222 -36.71 -5.12 -5.78
CA LYS A 222 -37.55 -6.12 -5.10
C LYS A 222 -39.01 -5.89 -5.50
N ALA A 223 -39.71 -6.94 -5.95
CA ALA A 223 -41.17 -6.92 -6.09
C ALA A 223 -41.84 -7.07 -4.71
N ASP A 224 -43.06 -6.57 -4.54
CA ASP A 224 -43.75 -6.54 -3.23
C ASP A 224 -44.03 -7.94 -2.64
N ASP A 225 -44.01 -8.96 -3.48
CA ASP A 225 -44.21 -10.38 -3.15
C ASP A 225 -42.92 -11.19 -3.05
N GLU A 226 -41.77 -10.57 -3.30
CA GLU A 226 -40.46 -11.19 -3.19
C GLU A 226 -39.82 -10.91 -1.83
N LEU A 227 -39.11 -11.88 -1.29
CA LEU A 227 -38.36 -11.83 -0.05
C LEU A 227 -36.87 -11.93 -0.39
N ARG A 228 -36.06 -11.07 0.23
CA ARG A 228 -34.61 -11.00 -0.02
C ARG A 228 -33.86 -10.77 1.28
N TYR A 229 -32.58 -11.13 1.28
CA TYR A 229 -31.68 -10.74 2.34
C TYR A 229 -31.41 -9.24 2.29
N SER A 230 -31.18 -8.63 3.47
CA SER A 230 -30.82 -7.22 3.57
C SER A 230 -29.65 -6.87 2.65
N THR A 231 -29.87 -5.95 1.70
CA THR A 231 -28.85 -5.54 0.73
C THR A 231 -27.60 -4.97 1.41
N ALA A 232 -27.77 -4.22 2.49
CA ALA A 232 -26.63 -3.63 3.20
C ALA A 232 -25.74 -4.72 3.85
N ARG A 233 -26.35 -5.67 4.56
CA ARG A 233 -25.62 -6.68 5.35
C ARG A 233 -25.14 -7.87 4.50
N ALA A 234 -25.95 -8.33 3.56
CA ALA A 234 -25.67 -9.52 2.76
C ALA A 234 -24.90 -9.22 1.48
N MET A 235 -24.91 -7.97 1.01
CA MET A 235 -24.31 -7.58 -0.27
C MET A 235 -23.23 -6.51 -0.11
N VAL A 236 -23.59 -5.29 0.31
CA VAL A 236 -22.67 -4.14 0.29
C VAL A 236 -21.52 -4.28 1.29
N GLY A 237 -21.81 -4.72 2.52
CA GLY A 237 -20.78 -4.94 3.55
C GLY A 237 -19.75 -5.99 3.11
N PRO A 238 -20.18 -7.20 2.73
CA PRO A 238 -19.30 -8.22 2.19
C PRO A 238 -18.57 -7.80 0.91
N ASP A 239 -19.21 -7.04 0.01
CA ASP A 239 -18.56 -6.50 -1.20
C ASP A 239 -17.37 -5.61 -0.82
N PHE A 240 -17.55 -4.69 0.15
CA PHE A 240 -16.47 -3.83 0.63
C PHE A 240 -15.34 -4.61 1.31
N LEU A 241 -15.70 -5.53 2.22
CA LEU A 241 -14.73 -6.35 2.95
C LEU A 241 -13.93 -7.23 1.97
N GLY A 242 -14.61 -7.90 1.04
CA GLY A 242 -14.00 -8.75 0.04
C GLY A 242 -13.05 -7.98 -0.87
N LEU A 243 -13.48 -6.80 -1.36
CA LEU A 243 -12.64 -5.94 -2.20
C LEU A 243 -11.39 -5.46 -1.43
N PHE A 244 -11.55 -4.98 -0.21
CA PHE A 244 -10.44 -4.54 0.63
C PHE A 244 -9.44 -5.67 0.86
N MET A 245 -9.92 -6.85 1.28
CA MET A 245 -9.05 -8.01 1.51
C MET A 245 -8.31 -8.42 0.24
N THR A 246 -9.01 -8.52 -0.90
CA THR A 246 -8.39 -8.90 -2.17
C THR A 246 -7.30 -7.91 -2.55
N VAL A 247 -7.57 -6.60 -2.55
CA VAL A 247 -6.60 -5.58 -2.98
C VAL A 247 -5.41 -5.51 -2.03
N PHE A 248 -5.67 -5.50 -0.72
CA PHE A 248 -4.62 -5.44 0.30
C PHE A 248 -3.66 -6.62 0.17
N PHE A 249 -4.18 -7.86 0.22
CA PHE A 249 -3.33 -9.04 0.17
C PHE A 249 -2.74 -9.32 -1.22
N PHE A 250 -3.37 -8.82 -2.30
CA PHE A 250 -2.80 -8.93 -3.64
C PHE A 250 -1.59 -8.01 -3.82
N THR A 251 -1.66 -6.76 -3.33
CA THR A 251 -0.61 -5.75 -3.50
C THR A 251 0.53 -5.85 -2.50
N LEU A 252 0.24 -6.27 -1.26
CA LEU A 252 1.23 -6.36 -0.19
C LEU A 252 2.51 -7.13 -0.58
N PRO A 253 2.47 -8.34 -1.16
CA PRO A 253 3.69 -9.05 -1.53
C PRO A 253 4.51 -8.28 -2.58
N ILE A 254 3.88 -7.60 -3.53
CA ILE A 254 4.59 -6.78 -4.53
C ILE A 254 5.32 -5.63 -3.84
N LEU A 255 4.68 -4.95 -2.90
CA LEU A 255 5.30 -3.87 -2.10
C LEU A 255 6.46 -4.39 -1.25
N VAL A 256 6.29 -5.53 -0.59
CA VAL A 256 7.34 -6.14 0.26
C VAL A 256 8.52 -6.59 -0.58
N ILE A 257 8.30 -7.26 -1.72
CA ILE A 257 9.38 -7.74 -2.59
C ILE A 257 10.11 -6.55 -3.21
N THR A 258 9.41 -5.55 -3.73
CA THR A 258 10.05 -4.36 -4.33
C THR A 258 10.86 -3.57 -3.30
N ALA A 259 10.41 -3.47 -2.05
CA ALA A 259 11.15 -2.79 -0.99
C ALA A 259 12.39 -3.55 -0.50
N ASN A 260 12.44 -4.89 -0.64
CA ASN A 260 13.52 -5.73 -0.13
C ASN A 260 14.39 -6.38 -1.22
N ALA A 261 14.03 -6.24 -2.49
CA ALA A 261 14.81 -6.78 -3.59
C ALA A 261 16.19 -6.10 -3.65
N ARG A 262 17.23 -6.91 -3.91
CA ARG A 262 18.60 -6.43 -4.03
C ARG A 262 18.76 -5.64 -5.32
N SER A 263 19.64 -4.64 -5.31
CA SER A 263 19.95 -3.78 -6.46
C SER A 263 20.30 -4.53 -7.76
N SER A 264 20.83 -5.74 -7.63
CA SER A 264 21.32 -6.59 -8.73
C SER A 264 20.27 -7.55 -9.30
N GLU A 265 19.08 -7.67 -8.71
CA GLU A 265 18.07 -8.66 -9.13
C GLU A 265 16.95 -7.99 -9.94
N PRO A 266 16.47 -8.63 -11.03
CA PRO A 266 15.39 -8.08 -11.81
C PRO A 266 14.12 -7.96 -10.94
N PRO A 267 13.28 -6.94 -11.18
CA PRO A 267 12.02 -6.79 -10.47
C PRO A 267 11.11 -7.98 -10.79
N ASP A 268 11.13 -8.99 -9.93
CA ASP A 268 10.22 -10.13 -10.00
C ASP A 268 9.03 -9.89 -9.08
N MET A 269 7.86 -9.69 -9.70
CA MET A 269 6.61 -9.46 -8.97
C MET A 269 6.16 -10.68 -8.17
N PHE A 270 6.59 -11.88 -8.56
CA PHE A 270 6.21 -13.13 -7.93
C PHE A 270 7.19 -13.56 -6.84
N GLY A 271 8.43 -13.05 -6.90
CA GLY A 271 9.48 -13.34 -5.93
C GLY A 271 10.09 -14.73 -6.10
N PHE A 272 10.07 -15.31 -7.30
CA PHE A 272 10.79 -16.54 -7.62
C PHE A 272 12.31 -16.33 -7.56
N THR A 273 12.80 -15.21 -8.10
CA THR A 273 14.25 -14.92 -8.10
C THR A 273 14.79 -14.62 -6.69
N THR A 274 14.02 -13.88 -5.90
CA THR A 274 14.40 -13.45 -4.54
C THR A 274 14.15 -14.52 -3.47
N GLY A 275 13.41 -15.59 -3.80
CA GLY A 275 12.98 -16.62 -2.84
C GLY A 275 11.75 -16.27 -2.00
N TRP A 276 11.07 -15.16 -2.31
CA TRP A 276 9.87 -14.67 -1.60
C TRP A 276 8.55 -15.25 -2.12
N TRP A 277 8.57 -16.10 -3.15
CA TRP A 277 7.36 -16.72 -3.71
C TRP A 277 6.44 -17.40 -2.68
N PRO A 278 6.92 -18.00 -1.55
CA PRO A 278 6.00 -18.57 -0.57
C PRO A 278 5.16 -17.50 0.13
N LEU A 279 5.73 -16.32 0.38
CA LEU A 279 4.99 -15.18 0.92
C LEU A 279 3.92 -14.73 -0.08
N THR A 280 4.29 -14.58 -1.36
CA THR A 280 3.35 -14.21 -2.43
C THR A 280 2.20 -15.22 -2.51
N ALA A 281 2.49 -16.52 -2.49
CA ALA A 281 1.50 -17.57 -2.55
C ALA A 281 0.51 -17.52 -1.36
N VAL A 282 1.02 -17.35 -0.13
CA VAL A 282 0.18 -17.22 1.08
C VAL A 282 -0.68 -15.97 1.02
N MET A 283 -0.11 -14.82 0.62
CA MET A 283 -0.85 -13.57 0.51
C MET A 283 -1.91 -13.65 -0.60
N TRP A 284 -1.61 -14.26 -1.74
CA TRP A 284 -2.60 -14.42 -2.80
C TRP A 284 -3.69 -15.44 -2.47
N LEU A 285 -3.39 -16.45 -1.65
CA LEU A 285 -4.41 -17.32 -1.07
C LEU A 285 -5.37 -16.51 -0.17
N LEU A 286 -4.85 -15.61 0.66
CA LEU A 286 -5.67 -14.69 1.46
C LEU A 286 -6.47 -13.71 0.58
N ALA A 287 -5.88 -13.24 -0.52
CA ALA A 287 -6.58 -12.41 -1.50
C ALA A 287 -7.74 -13.17 -2.17
N ALA A 288 -7.54 -14.46 -2.46
CA ALA A 288 -8.56 -15.36 -3.00
C ALA A 288 -9.70 -15.61 -1.98
N CYS A 289 -9.42 -15.61 -0.68
CA CYS A 289 -10.49 -15.59 0.34
C CYS A 289 -11.35 -14.32 0.22
N GLY A 290 -10.75 -13.15 -0.07
CA GLY A 290 -11.49 -11.93 -0.38
C GLY A 290 -12.41 -12.08 -1.60
N VAL A 291 -11.92 -12.74 -2.67
CA VAL A 291 -12.73 -13.06 -3.86
C VAL A 291 -13.88 -14.00 -3.50
N ALA A 292 -13.62 -15.01 -2.66
CA ALA A 292 -14.66 -15.92 -2.20
C ALA A 292 -15.77 -15.17 -1.42
N VAL A 293 -15.43 -14.17 -0.60
CA VAL A 293 -16.41 -13.30 0.06
C VAL A 293 -17.27 -12.55 -0.98
N LEU A 294 -16.68 -12.04 -2.06
CA LEU A 294 -17.43 -11.40 -3.16
C LEU A 294 -18.37 -12.37 -3.88
N ILE A 295 -17.93 -13.62 -4.10
CA ILE A 295 -18.77 -14.68 -4.71
C ILE A 295 -19.95 -15.01 -3.79
N VAL A 296 -19.71 -15.13 -2.48
CA VAL A 296 -20.77 -15.35 -1.49
C VAL A 296 -21.75 -14.19 -1.47
N ALA A 297 -21.26 -12.94 -1.49
CA ALA A 297 -22.09 -11.74 -1.60
C ALA A 297 -22.94 -11.75 -2.88
N CYS A 298 -22.36 -12.18 -4.01
CA CYS A 298 -23.07 -12.36 -5.27
C CYS A 298 -24.16 -13.43 -5.18
N TRP A 299 -23.89 -14.54 -4.47
CA TRP A 299 -24.88 -15.59 -4.24
C TRP A 299 -26.08 -15.02 -3.46
N TYR A 300 -25.83 -14.34 -2.34
CA TYR A 300 -26.90 -13.71 -1.56
C TYR A 300 -27.62 -12.59 -2.31
N ALA A 301 -26.91 -11.84 -3.17
CA ALA A 301 -27.52 -10.82 -4.04
C ALA A 301 -28.52 -11.43 -5.02
N CYS A 302 -28.20 -12.60 -5.58
CA CYS A 302 -29.04 -13.34 -6.52
C CYS A 302 -30.16 -14.13 -5.84
N PHE A 303 -30.16 -14.25 -4.50
CA PHE A 303 -31.19 -14.98 -3.79
C PHE A 303 -32.50 -14.18 -3.74
N THR A 304 -33.57 -14.76 -4.28
CA THR A 304 -34.94 -14.24 -4.10
C THR A 304 -35.87 -15.40 -3.78
N LEU A 305 -36.75 -15.18 -2.81
CA LEU A 305 -37.80 -16.13 -2.43
C LEU A 305 -39.15 -15.46 -2.68
N LYS A 306 -39.95 -15.98 -3.59
CA LYS A 306 -41.28 -15.47 -3.92
C LYS A 306 -42.34 -16.42 -3.37
N ILE A 307 -43.31 -15.87 -2.66
CA ILE A 307 -44.47 -16.64 -2.20
C ILE A 307 -45.54 -16.56 -3.29
N THR A 308 -45.88 -17.70 -3.88
CA THR A 308 -46.95 -17.81 -4.88
C THR A 308 -48.20 -18.44 -4.23
N PRO A 309 -49.38 -18.34 -4.85
CA PRO A 309 -50.58 -18.98 -4.31
C PRO A 309 -50.46 -20.50 -4.16
N THR A 310 -49.64 -21.15 -5.01
CA THR A 310 -49.50 -22.60 -5.09
C THR A 310 -48.25 -23.13 -4.38
N GLY A 311 -47.30 -22.27 -4.02
CA GLY A 311 -46.02 -22.70 -3.48
C GLY A 311 -44.99 -21.59 -3.26
N LEU A 312 -43.72 -21.98 -3.16
CA LEU A 312 -42.57 -21.10 -3.06
C LEU A 312 -41.73 -21.17 -4.33
N SER A 313 -41.37 -20.03 -4.90
CA SER A 313 -40.42 -19.94 -6.00
C SER A 313 -39.11 -19.36 -5.49
N ILE A 314 -38.01 -20.05 -5.72
CA ILE A 314 -36.68 -19.65 -5.24
C ILE A 314 -35.75 -19.49 -6.41
N ARG A 315 -35.10 -18.34 -6.47
CA ARG A 315 -33.99 -18.07 -7.37
C ARG A 315 -32.71 -18.04 -6.58
N LYS A 316 -31.68 -18.69 -7.12
CA LYS A 316 -30.31 -18.68 -6.61
C LYS A 316 -29.38 -18.30 -7.74
N LEU A 317 -28.11 -18.10 -7.42
CA LEU A 317 -27.07 -17.94 -8.44
C LEU A 317 -26.96 -19.17 -9.35
N THR A 318 -27.14 -20.38 -8.80
CA THR A 318 -26.95 -21.66 -9.51
C THR A 318 -28.18 -22.14 -10.29
N GLY A 319 -29.36 -21.60 -10.03
CA GLY A 319 -30.60 -22.13 -10.60
C GLY A 319 -31.85 -21.51 -10.00
N ASP A 320 -32.96 -21.70 -10.70
CA ASP A 320 -34.31 -21.39 -10.21
C ASP A 320 -34.97 -22.71 -9.80
N GLY A 321 -35.90 -22.66 -8.84
CA GLY A 321 -36.65 -23.82 -8.38
C GLY A 321 -38.01 -23.42 -7.82
N ASP A 322 -39.05 -24.08 -8.31
CA ASP A 322 -40.42 -23.91 -7.83
C ASP A 322 -40.81 -25.11 -6.97
N TYR A 323 -41.46 -24.84 -5.85
CA TYR A 323 -41.79 -25.81 -4.81
C TYR A 323 -43.26 -25.66 -4.44
N ALA A 324 -44.12 -26.55 -4.92
CA ALA A 324 -45.55 -26.50 -4.62
C ALA A 324 -45.81 -26.86 -3.15
N PHE A 325 -46.77 -26.20 -2.50
CA PHE A 325 -47.15 -26.51 -1.11
C PHE A 325 -47.67 -27.95 -0.99
N ALA A 326 -48.34 -28.45 -2.01
CA ALA A 326 -48.84 -29.83 -2.07
C ALA A 326 -47.72 -30.89 -2.00
N ASP A 327 -46.48 -30.52 -2.35
CA ASP A 327 -45.32 -31.41 -2.32
C ASP A 327 -44.54 -31.35 -1.01
N MET A 328 -44.90 -30.44 -0.10
CA MET A 328 -44.23 -30.27 1.18
C MET A 328 -44.80 -31.24 2.21
N THR A 329 -43.95 -32.10 2.76
CA THR A 329 -44.35 -33.14 3.73
C THR A 329 -44.22 -32.69 5.18
N GLY A 330 -43.32 -31.74 5.45
CA GLY A 330 -43.11 -31.23 6.80
C GLY A 330 -42.08 -30.10 6.84
N ILE A 331 -42.13 -29.32 7.92
CA ILE A 331 -41.21 -28.23 8.21
C ILE A 331 -40.52 -28.51 9.53
N GLU A 332 -39.20 -28.50 9.52
CA GLU A 332 -38.35 -28.78 10.66
C GLU A 332 -37.35 -27.63 10.89
N PRO A 333 -36.88 -27.42 12.13
CA PRO A 333 -35.81 -26.47 12.39
C PRO A 333 -34.52 -26.95 11.70
N ALA A 334 -33.96 -26.09 10.85
CA ALA A 334 -32.67 -26.33 10.22
C ALA A 334 -31.56 -25.65 11.02
N ARG A 335 -30.55 -26.42 11.41
CA ARG A 335 -29.31 -25.92 12.01
C ARG A 335 -28.21 -25.96 10.96
N TRP A 336 -27.67 -24.79 10.63
CA TRP A 336 -26.43 -24.71 9.88
C TRP A 336 -25.30 -24.60 10.85
N ALA A 337 -24.53 -25.67 10.87
CA ALA A 337 -23.30 -25.73 11.60
C ALA A 337 -22.15 -25.85 10.59
N TRP A 338 -20.95 -25.48 11.03
CA TRP A 338 -19.78 -25.65 10.19
C TRP A 338 -19.62 -27.11 9.75
N PRO A 339 -19.20 -27.36 8.50
CA PRO A 339 -18.73 -28.67 8.07
C PRO A 339 -17.77 -29.26 9.10
N TRP A 340 -17.88 -30.56 9.35
CA TRP A 340 -17.08 -31.23 10.37
C TRP A 340 -15.57 -31.02 10.18
N TRP A 341 -15.09 -30.96 8.93
CA TRP A 341 -13.69 -30.72 8.61
C TRP A 341 -13.22 -29.30 9.02
N LEU A 342 -14.09 -28.28 8.90
CA LEU A 342 -13.78 -26.92 9.37
C LEU A 342 -13.72 -26.86 10.89
N ARG A 343 -14.55 -27.64 11.59
CA ARG A 343 -14.48 -27.76 13.06
C ARG A 343 -13.17 -28.42 13.50
N VAL A 344 -12.74 -29.48 12.82
CA VAL A 344 -11.43 -30.11 13.06
C VAL A 344 -10.31 -29.11 12.81
N LEU A 345 -10.36 -28.37 11.71
CA LEU A 345 -9.37 -27.34 11.41
C LEU A 345 -9.33 -26.22 12.47
N ALA A 346 -10.49 -25.78 12.94
CA ALA A 346 -10.62 -24.80 14.02
C ALA A 346 -9.94 -25.28 15.32
N ILE A 347 -10.12 -26.56 15.67
CA ILE A 347 -9.45 -27.19 16.82
C ILE A 347 -7.94 -27.23 16.60
N LEU A 348 -7.47 -27.65 15.42
CA LEU A 348 -6.04 -27.70 15.10
C LEU A 348 -5.38 -26.31 15.17
N ILE A 349 -6.04 -25.28 14.63
CA ILE A 349 -5.58 -23.88 14.71
C ILE A 349 -5.52 -23.43 16.17
N THR A 350 -6.52 -23.80 16.98
CA THR A 350 -6.55 -23.46 18.40
C THR A 350 -5.39 -24.11 19.17
N LEU A 351 -5.08 -25.38 18.87
CA LEU A 351 -3.94 -26.07 19.47
C LEU A 351 -2.60 -25.42 19.06
N ALA A 352 -2.47 -25.01 17.79
CA ALA A 352 -1.27 -24.34 17.31
C ALA A 352 -1.13 -22.90 17.84
N ARG A 353 -2.25 -22.19 18.05
CA ARG A 353 -2.31 -20.79 18.50
C ARG A 353 -3.46 -20.58 19.50
N PRO A 354 -3.25 -20.86 20.80
CA PRO A 354 -4.30 -20.78 21.82
C PRO A 354 -4.98 -19.40 21.90
N ARG A 355 -4.22 -18.32 21.65
CA ARG A 355 -4.74 -16.94 21.66
C ARG A 355 -5.75 -16.65 20.54
N ALA A 356 -5.67 -17.35 19.41
CA ALA A 356 -6.64 -17.23 18.32
C ALA A 356 -7.84 -18.18 18.51
N GLY A 357 -7.70 -19.17 19.40
CA GLY A 357 -8.69 -20.24 19.57
C GLY A 357 -10.05 -19.78 20.06
N GLY A 358 -10.10 -18.77 20.93
CA GLY A 358 -11.38 -18.26 21.46
C GLY A 358 -12.34 -17.80 20.37
N ALA A 359 -11.89 -16.92 19.47
CA ALA A 359 -12.73 -16.41 18.38
C ALA A 359 -13.08 -17.49 17.35
N VAL A 360 -12.13 -18.37 17.02
CA VAL A 360 -12.32 -19.43 16.03
C VAL A 360 -13.28 -20.51 16.51
N LEU A 361 -13.18 -20.90 17.79
CA LEU A 361 -14.12 -21.85 18.40
C LEU A 361 -15.51 -21.23 18.55
N LEU A 362 -15.61 -19.96 18.97
CA LEU A 362 -16.91 -19.27 19.04
C LEU A 362 -17.61 -19.27 17.67
N GLY A 363 -16.88 -19.01 16.59
CA GLY A 363 -17.42 -19.12 15.22
C GLY A 363 -17.81 -20.55 14.83
N ALA A 364 -17.01 -21.55 15.22
CA ALA A 364 -17.27 -22.96 14.90
C ALA A 364 -18.51 -23.54 15.59
N PHE A 365 -18.89 -22.97 16.74
CA PHE A 365 -20.08 -23.35 17.52
C PHE A 365 -21.28 -22.43 17.31
N GLN A 366 -21.15 -21.35 16.53
CA GLN A 366 -22.33 -20.59 16.13
C GLN A 366 -23.19 -21.43 15.19
N GLU A 367 -24.38 -21.77 15.65
CA GLU A 367 -25.42 -22.37 14.82
C GLU A 367 -26.26 -21.25 14.21
N ALA A 368 -26.31 -21.21 12.88
CA ALA A 368 -27.29 -20.37 12.21
C ALA A 368 -28.61 -21.14 12.13
N TYR A 369 -29.68 -20.50 12.57
CA TYR A 369 -31.02 -21.08 12.55
C TYR A 369 -31.74 -20.76 11.24
N GLY A 370 -32.54 -21.72 10.80
CA GLY A 370 -33.50 -21.52 9.73
C GLY A 370 -34.50 -22.66 9.67
N ILE A 371 -35.10 -22.86 8.51
CA ILE A 371 -36.08 -23.94 8.31
C ILE A 371 -35.64 -24.91 7.21
N ALA A 372 -35.96 -26.18 7.42
CA ALA A 372 -35.85 -27.24 6.43
C ALA A 372 -37.28 -27.68 6.07
N ILE A 373 -37.63 -27.51 4.80
CA ILE A 373 -38.89 -27.97 4.23
C ILE A 373 -38.59 -29.29 3.52
N ARG A 374 -39.14 -30.39 4.03
CA ARG A 374 -39.04 -31.70 3.39
C ARG A 374 -40.06 -31.81 2.27
N LEU A 375 -39.64 -32.36 1.14
CA LEU A 375 -40.47 -32.57 -0.05
C LEU A 375 -40.78 -34.05 -0.21
N LYS A 376 -41.90 -34.37 -0.89
CA LYS A 376 -42.33 -35.75 -1.17
C LYS A 376 -41.29 -36.56 -1.97
N ASP A 377 -40.50 -35.88 -2.79
CA ASP A 377 -39.43 -36.48 -3.59
C ASP A 377 -38.13 -36.75 -2.80
N GLY A 378 -38.12 -36.51 -1.49
CA GLY A 378 -36.97 -36.70 -0.62
C GLY A 378 -35.98 -35.53 -0.62
N ARG A 379 -36.16 -34.51 -1.47
CA ARG A 379 -35.34 -33.30 -1.42
C ARG A 379 -35.70 -32.48 -0.18
N THR A 380 -34.72 -31.76 0.36
CA THR A 380 -34.92 -30.84 1.48
C THR A 380 -34.56 -29.43 1.05
N LEU A 381 -35.54 -28.54 1.06
CA LEU A 381 -35.33 -27.12 0.82
C LEU A 381 -34.97 -26.45 2.14
N LYS A 382 -33.76 -25.91 2.24
CA LYS A 382 -33.32 -25.21 3.43
C LYS A 382 -33.26 -23.69 3.19
N ILE A 383 -33.87 -22.91 4.09
CA ILE A 383 -33.92 -21.44 4.03
C ILE A 383 -33.36 -20.85 5.33
N TRP A 384 -32.38 -19.95 5.22
CA TRP A 384 -31.83 -19.23 6.38
C TRP A 384 -32.81 -18.15 6.85
N MET A 385 -33.10 -18.13 8.15
CA MET A 385 -33.98 -17.14 8.77
C MET A 385 -33.29 -15.80 8.97
N SER A 386 -32.03 -15.84 9.45
CA SER A 386 -31.29 -14.65 9.82
C SER A 386 -31.18 -13.70 8.64
N TYR A 387 -31.70 -12.48 8.81
CA TYR A 387 -31.63 -11.36 7.86
C TYR A 387 -32.45 -11.51 6.57
N LEU A 388 -33.33 -12.51 6.44
CA LEU A 388 -34.34 -12.51 5.38
C LEU A 388 -35.48 -11.57 5.81
N THR A 389 -35.62 -10.43 5.13
CA THR A 389 -36.64 -9.44 5.49
C THR A 389 -38.03 -10.05 5.31
N GLU A 390 -38.93 -9.81 6.27
CA GLU A 390 -40.32 -10.33 6.25
C GLU A 390 -40.43 -11.86 6.22
N PHE A 391 -39.44 -12.57 6.76
CA PHE A 391 -39.51 -14.03 6.92
C PHE A 391 -40.83 -14.57 7.52
N PRO A 392 -41.49 -13.89 8.49
CA PRO A 392 -42.83 -14.25 8.96
C PRO A 392 -43.86 -14.56 7.88
N ARG A 393 -43.82 -13.87 6.72
CA ARG A 393 -44.75 -14.11 5.61
C ARG A 393 -44.65 -15.51 5.05
N VAL A 394 -43.44 -16.11 5.05
CA VAL A 394 -43.20 -17.49 4.59
C VAL A 394 -43.94 -18.46 5.50
N PHE A 395 -43.84 -18.28 6.80
CA PHE A 395 -44.55 -19.12 7.76
C PHE A 395 -46.06 -18.98 7.66
N HIS A 396 -46.58 -17.75 7.55
CA HIS A 396 -48.01 -17.55 7.35
C HIS A 396 -48.52 -18.25 6.08
N ALA A 397 -47.76 -18.20 4.99
CA ALA A 397 -48.11 -18.89 3.76
C ALA A 397 -48.11 -20.42 3.94
N LEU A 398 -47.08 -20.97 4.59
CA LEU A 398 -46.97 -22.40 4.88
C LEU A 398 -48.10 -22.90 5.81
N ARG A 399 -48.42 -22.13 6.86
CA ARG A 399 -49.53 -22.43 7.80
C ARG A 399 -50.88 -22.35 7.09
N LYS A 400 -51.10 -21.34 6.25
CA LYS A 400 -52.32 -21.19 5.44
C LYS A 400 -52.50 -22.35 4.46
N ALA A 401 -51.41 -22.92 3.95
CA ALA A 401 -51.43 -24.08 3.08
C ALA A 401 -51.52 -25.43 3.84
N ASN A 402 -51.67 -25.41 5.16
CA ASN A 402 -51.74 -26.60 6.03
C ASN A 402 -50.52 -27.54 5.89
N VAL A 403 -49.32 -26.99 5.64
CA VAL A 403 -48.09 -27.79 5.63
C VAL A 403 -47.77 -28.21 7.07
N PRO A 404 -47.56 -29.52 7.36
CA PRO A 404 -47.23 -29.98 8.70
C PRO A 404 -45.97 -29.30 9.24
N MET A 405 -46.02 -28.86 10.49
CA MET A 405 -44.92 -28.14 11.13
C MET A 405 -44.56 -28.83 12.45
N ASP A 406 -43.26 -28.94 12.71
CA ASP A 406 -42.77 -29.41 13.99
C ASP A 406 -43.27 -28.52 15.14
N ALA A 407 -43.65 -29.14 16.27
CA ALA A 407 -44.29 -28.45 17.39
C ALA A 407 -43.33 -27.49 18.12
N GLU A 408 -42.03 -27.82 18.18
CA GLU A 408 -41.01 -26.97 18.79
C GLU A 408 -40.80 -25.72 17.93
N LEU A 409 -40.73 -25.91 16.61
CA LEU A 409 -40.61 -24.80 15.66
C LEU A 409 -41.81 -23.86 15.71
N ALA A 410 -43.04 -24.39 15.75
CA ALA A 410 -44.25 -23.58 15.88
C ALA A 410 -44.22 -22.70 17.13
N LYS A 411 -43.73 -23.23 18.26
CA LYS A 411 -43.60 -22.49 19.52
C LYS A 411 -42.58 -21.35 19.43
N ILE A 412 -41.39 -21.61 18.89
CA ILE A 412 -40.34 -20.59 18.72
C ILE A 412 -40.86 -19.43 17.85
N ILE A 413 -41.57 -19.76 16.77
CA ILE A 413 -42.11 -18.75 15.85
C ILE A 413 -43.20 -17.92 16.52
N ASP A 414 -44.14 -18.56 17.23
CA ASP A 414 -45.22 -17.84 17.89
C ASP A 414 -44.66 -16.89 18.99
N GLU A 415 -43.57 -17.25 19.67
CA GLU A 415 -42.84 -16.39 20.63
C GLU A 415 -42.07 -15.23 19.93
N ASP A 416 -41.36 -15.51 18.83
CA ASP A 416 -40.63 -14.49 18.06
C ASP A 416 -41.58 -13.52 17.34
N LEU A 417 -42.70 -14.00 16.81
CA LEU A 417 -43.73 -13.15 16.18
C LEU A 417 -44.43 -12.24 17.19
N ALA A 418 -44.58 -12.68 18.44
CA ALA A 418 -45.17 -11.88 19.51
C ALA A 418 -44.23 -10.78 20.03
N SER A 419 -42.92 -10.95 19.85
CA SER A 419 -41.88 -10.05 20.37
C SER A 419 -41.18 -9.20 19.30
N ALA A 420 -41.45 -9.45 18.02
CA ALA A 420 -40.85 -8.71 16.91
C ALA A 420 -41.29 -7.24 16.91
N GLU A 421 -40.44 -6.36 17.45
CA GLU A 421 -40.52 -4.92 17.17
C GLU A 421 -40.47 -4.71 15.64
N PRO A 422 -41.29 -3.79 15.10
CA PRO A 422 -41.29 -3.54 13.66
C PRO A 422 -39.89 -3.13 13.21
N GLU A 423 -39.28 -3.92 12.32
CA GLU A 423 -37.97 -3.60 11.76
C GLU A 423 -38.00 -2.14 11.27
N PRO A 424 -37.04 -1.30 11.72
CA PRO A 424 -37.00 0.09 11.29
C PRO A 424 -36.94 0.11 9.76
N LYS A 425 -37.92 0.79 9.13
CA LYS A 425 -37.97 0.93 7.67
C LYS A 425 -36.57 1.28 7.17
N PRO A 426 -36.04 0.60 6.14
CA PRO A 426 -34.68 0.82 5.67
C PRO A 426 -34.50 2.31 5.36
N GLY A 427 -33.82 3.01 6.25
CA GLY A 427 -33.71 4.46 6.19
C GLY A 427 -32.97 4.86 4.93
N ARG A 428 -33.37 5.99 4.32
CA ARG A 428 -32.59 6.64 3.25
C ARG A 428 -31.10 6.81 3.61
N GLY A 429 -30.77 6.80 4.90
CA GLY A 429 -29.42 6.85 5.45
C GLY A 429 -28.44 5.85 4.82
N GLY A 430 -28.84 4.63 4.48
CA GLY A 430 -27.93 3.66 3.84
C GLY A 430 -27.47 4.10 2.44
N LYS A 431 -28.40 4.66 1.64
CA LYS A 431 -28.09 5.19 0.31
C LYS A 431 -27.29 6.49 0.40
N ILE A 432 -27.61 7.35 1.37
CA ILE A 432 -26.88 8.59 1.63
C ILE A 432 -25.45 8.29 2.07
N ALA A 433 -25.25 7.36 3.01
CA ALA A 433 -23.93 6.95 3.50
C ALA A 433 -23.07 6.33 2.38
N ALA A 434 -23.66 5.44 1.56
CA ALA A 434 -22.97 4.89 0.39
C ALA A 434 -22.59 5.99 -0.62
N GLY A 435 -23.49 6.95 -0.86
CA GLY A 435 -23.22 8.13 -1.70
C GLY A 435 -22.08 8.99 -1.15
N ILE A 436 -22.09 9.31 0.15
CA ILE A 436 -21.02 10.09 0.80
C ILE A 436 -19.68 9.36 0.73
N LEU A 437 -19.63 8.07 1.04
CA LEU A 437 -18.41 7.27 0.97
C LEU A 437 -17.87 7.22 -0.47
N LEU A 438 -18.76 7.07 -1.46
CA LEU A 438 -18.41 7.13 -2.87
C LEU A 438 -17.81 8.48 -3.26
N THR A 439 -18.46 9.59 -2.87
CA THR A 439 -17.97 10.94 -3.14
C THR A 439 -16.62 11.19 -2.47
N LEU A 440 -16.45 10.79 -1.21
CA LEU A 440 -15.17 10.91 -0.49
C LEU A 440 -14.07 10.05 -1.13
N ALA A 441 -14.39 8.85 -1.60
CA ALA A 441 -13.42 8.00 -2.29
C ALA A 441 -12.97 8.62 -3.63
N ILE A 442 -13.91 9.14 -4.42
CA ILE A 442 -13.60 9.84 -5.68
C ILE A 442 -12.80 11.11 -5.41
N ALA A 443 -13.24 11.94 -4.47
CA ALA A 443 -12.57 13.18 -4.10
C ALA A 443 -11.16 12.91 -3.55
N GLY A 444 -11.00 11.90 -2.69
CA GLY A 444 -9.69 11.48 -2.17
C GLY A 444 -8.76 10.97 -3.28
N ALA A 445 -9.29 10.22 -4.25
CA ALA A 445 -8.49 9.71 -5.34
C ALA A 445 -8.07 10.81 -6.34
N LEU A 446 -8.96 11.75 -6.66
CA LEU A 446 -8.64 12.94 -7.44
C LEU A 446 -7.68 13.86 -6.70
N ALA A 447 -7.92 14.10 -5.41
CA ALA A 447 -7.02 14.89 -4.58
C ALA A 447 -5.63 14.26 -4.52
N TRP A 448 -5.51 12.94 -4.42
CA TRP A 448 -4.24 12.24 -4.45
C TRP A 448 -3.53 12.35 -5.80
N GLN A 449 -4.25 12.19 -6.91
CA GLN A 449 -3.68 12.26 -8.27
C GLN A 449 -3.23 13.68 -8.65
N TYR A 450 -4.03 14.67 -8.26
CA TYR A 450 -3.79 16.08 -8.57
C TYR A 450 -3.16 16.85 -7.42
N TRP A 451 -2.79 16.19 -6.31
CA TRP A 451 -2.05 16.83 -5.24
C TRP A 451 -0.77 17.35 -5.88
N PRO A 452 -0.64 18.67 -6.10
CA PRO A 452 0.54 19.16 -6.73
C PRO A 452 1.65 18.83 -5.75
N GLU A 453 2.63 18.06 -6.21
CA GLU A 453 3.91 17.99 -5.51
C GLU A 453 4.35 19.45 -5.44
N LYS A 454 4.12 20.10 -4.28
CA LYS A 454 4.42 21.52 -4.10
C LYS A 454 5.83 21.71 -4.64
N PRO A 455 6.06 22.64 -5.59
CA PRO A 455 7.38 22.83 -6.18
C PRO A 455 8.36 22.90 -5.02
N ARG A 456 9.20 21.87 -4.91
CA ARG A 456 9.96 21.65 -3.70
C ARG A 456 11.03 22.73 -3.71
N VAL A 457 10.76 23.82 -2.98
CA VAL A 457 11.78 24.83 -2.70
C VAL A 457 12.90 24.09 -2.01
N VAL A 458 14.04 23.98 -2.71
CA VAL A 458 15.26 23.42 -2.16
C VAL A 458 15.66 24.36 -1.02
N LYS A 459 15.24 24.01 0.20
CA LYS A 459 15.81 24.63 1.39
C LYS A 459 17.25 24.11 1.43
N ARG A 460 18.20 24.94 1.00
CA ARG A 460 19.62 24.68 1.22
C ARG A 460 19.79 24.39 2.70
N GLU A 461 20.50 23.31 3.02
CA GLU A 461 20.84 23.07 4.41
C GLU A 461 21.65 24.26 4.91
N PRO A 462 21.31 24.80 6.08
CA PRO A 462 22.11 25.83 6.69
C PRO A 462 23.56 25.35 6.86
N THR A 463 24.52 26.06 6.25
CA THR A 463 25.94 25.79 6.43
C THR A 463 26.39 26.33 7.77
N PHE A 464 26.82 25.43 8.66
CA PHE A 464 27.46 25.78 9.92
C PHE A 464 28.97 25.76 9.76
N THR A 465 29.64 26.75 10.35
CA THR A 465 31.10 26.69 10.46
C THR A 465 31.52 25.52 11.37
N TYR A 466 32.77 25.06 11.24
CA TYR A 466 33.28 23.96 12.08
C TYR A 466 33.16 24.28 13.58
N GLU A 467 33.36 25.54 13.97
CA GLU A 467 33.21 26.01 15.34
C GLU A 467 31.76 25.95 15.82
N GLN A 468 30.81 26.42 15.00
CA GLN A 468 29.38 26.33 15.31
C GLN A 468 28.93 24.87 15.45
N LEU A 469 29.43 23.98 14.59
CA LEU A 469 29.12 22.56 14.65
C LEU A 469 29.70 21.90 15.91
N ALA A 470 30.93 22.24 16.29
CA ALA A 470 31.56 21.79 17.53
C ALA A 470 30.77 22.27 18.76
N GLN A 471 30.34 23.53 18.79
CA GLN A 471 29.51 24.08 19.86
C GLN A 471 28.15 23.37 19.95
N ARG A 472 27.48 23.11 18.82
CA ARG A 472 26.21 22.36 18.81
C ARG A 472 26.38 20.93 19.31
N MET A 473 27.46 20.25 18.94
CA MET A 473 27.73 18.90 19.45
C MET A 473 27.94 18.89 20.97
N GLU A 474 28.66 19.88 21.50
CA GLU A 474 28.89 20.00 22.94
C GLU A 474 27.59 20.29 23.70
N LEU A 475 26.78 21.23 23.22
CA LEU A 475 25.46 21.50 23.80
C LEU A 475 24.54 20.27 23.76
N THR A 476 24.58 19.50 22.68
CA THR A 476 23.81 18.25 22.55
C THR A 476 24.24 17.21 23.60
N ARG A 477 25.55 17.07 23.85
CA ARG A 477 26.07 16.17 24.91
C ARG A 477 25.61 16.61 26.29
N GLN A 478 25.64 17.91 26.57
CA GLN A 478 25.18 18.47 27.85
C GLN A 478 23.68 18.23 28.06
N MET A 479 22.85 18.48 27.04
CA MET A 479 21.42 18.19 27.06
C MET A 479 21.14 16.69 27.33
N GLN A 480 21.86 15.78 26.66
CA GLN A 480 21.71 14.35 26.89
C GLN A 480 22.16 13.90 28.29
N ALA A 481 23.15 14.55 28.88
CA ALA A 481 23.56 14.29 30.26
C ALA A 481 22.47 14.72 31.25
N ILE A 482 21.89 15.90 31.06
CA ILE A 482 20.79 16.41 31.90
C ILE A 482 19.54 15.54 31.74
N ALA A 483 19.17 15.14 30.52
CA ALA A 483 18.03 14.27 30.28
C ALA A 483 18.15 12.93 31.02
N ARG A 484 19.35 12.34 31.09
CA ARG A 484 19.62 11.15 31.90
C ARG A 484 19.44 11.40 33.40
N GLN A 485 19.90 12.55 33.90
CA GLN A 485 19.71 12.93 35.30
C GLN A 485 18.23 13.18 35.64
N MET A 486 17.45 13.74 34.70
CA MET A 486 16.00 13.92 34.86
C MET A 486 15.29 12.57 34.96
N GLN A 487 15.65 11.60 34.11
CA GLN A 487 15.11 10.23 34.19
C GLN A 487 15.48 9.56 35.52
N GLN A 488 16.70 9.73 36.00
CA GLN A 488 17.11 9.21 37.31
C GLN A 488 16.34 9.85 38.47
N ALA A 489 16.06 11.16 38.40
CA ALA A 489 15.27 11.84 39.41
C ALA A 489 13.82 11.32 39.47
N LEU A 490 13.25 10.89 38.33
CA LEU A 490 11.89 10.32 38.26
C LEU A 490 11.83 8.83 38.62
N ALA A 491 12.95 8.11 38.56
CA ALA A 491 13.04 6.68 38.84
C ALA A 491 13.06 6.38 40.36
N LEU A 492 12.05 6.86 41.09
CA LEU A 492 11.94 6.63 42.53
C LEU A 492 11.45 5.20 42.84
N PRO A 493 11.97 4.56 43.92
CA PRO A 493 11.44 3.32 44.45
C PRO A 493 9.95 3.44 44.82
N LYS A 494 9.18 2.35 44.71
CA LYS A 494 7.73 2.35 45.02
C LYS A 494 7.44 2.74 46.49
N ASP A 495 8.39 2.48 47.37
CA ASP A 495 8.43 2.74 48.81
C ASP A 495 8.99 4.13 49.19
N ALA A 496 9.32 4.99 48.22
CA ALA A 496 9.85 6.33 48.49
C ALA A 496 8.88 7.19 49.32
N THR A 497 9.41 7.83 50.37
CA THR A 497 8.65 8.69 51.28
C THR A 497 8.16 9.96 50.58
N PRO A 498 7.09 10.62 51.07
CA PRO A 498 6.61 11.88 50.49
C PRO A 498 7.68 12.97 50.40
N GLN A 499 8.61 13.03 51.36
CA GLN A 499 9.73 13.98 51.35
C GLN A 499 10.72 13.68 50.22
N GLN A 500 11.08 12.41 50.02
CA GLN A 500 11.95 11.98 48.91
C GLN A 500 11.32 12.28 47.54
N ARG A 501 10.00 12.10 47.42
CA ARG A 501 9.26 12.47 46.20
C ARG A 501 9.28 13.98 45.97
N ALA A 502 9.10 14.79 47.01
CA ALA A 502 9.15 16.24 46.89
C ALA A 502 10.55 16.75 46.53
N GLU A 503 11.60 16.17 47.10
CA GLU A 503 12.99 16.51 46.78
C GLU A 503 13.36 16.12 45.34
N ALA A 504 12.97 14.92 44.90
CA ALA A 504 13.17 14.47 43.54
C ALA A 504 12.44 15.36 42.51
N MET A 505 11.22 15.81 42.82
CA MET A 505 10.49 16.75 41.97
C MET A 505 11.19 18.11 41.88
N ARG A 506 11.69 18.66 43.00
CA ARG A 506 12.49 19.91 42.97
C ARG A 506 13.76 19.76 42.13
N LYS A 507 14.44 18.62 42.25
CA LYS A 507 15.62 18.32 41.43
C LYS A 507 15.27 18.20 39.94
N PHE A 508 14.16 17.56 39.61
CA PHE A 508 13.66 17.46 38.25
C PHE A 508 13.36 18.84 37.65
N GLU A 509 12.64 19.71 38.38
CA GLU A 509 12.33 21.08 37.93
C GLU A 509 13.59 21.92 37.68
N GLN A 510 14.61 21.77 38.53
CA GLN A 510 15.90 22.44 38.32
C GLN A 510 16.61 21.95 37.05
N LEU A 511 16.66 20.64 36.84
CA LEU A 511 17.26 20.03 35.65
C LEU A 511 16.50 20.42 34.37
N GLN A 512 15.18 20.52 34.43
CA GLN A 512 14.36 20.97 33.32
C GLN A 512 14.70 22.41 32.91
N LYS A 513 14.83 23.33 33.87
CA LYS A 513 15.26 24.71 33.58
C LYS A 513 16.64 24.77 32.92
N GLN A 514 17.59 23.96 33.39
CA GLN A 514 18.91 23.87 32.78
C GLN A 514 18.86 23.34 31.35
N HIS A 515 18.02 22.33 31.09
CA HIS A 515 17.80 21.80 29.74
C HIS A 515 17.24 22.89 28.81
N ASP A 516 16.22 23.62 29.25
CA ASP A 516 15.59 24.70 28.47
C ASP A 516 16.58 25.83 28.13
N GLU A 517 17.49 26.16 29.05
CA GLU A 517 18.55 27.14 28.81
C GLU A 517 19.56 26.66 27.75
N LEU A 518 19.96 25.38 27.80
CA LEU A 518 20.84 24.80 26.77
C LEU A 518 20.16 24.74 25.41
N GLU A 519 18.87 24.41 25.36
CA GLU A 519 18.09 24.39 24.12
C GLU A 519 18.00 25.80 23.51
N LYS A 520 17.81 26.84 24.33
CA LYS A 520 17.88 28.24 23.87
C LYS A 520 19.25 28.57 23.27
N ARG A 521 20.35 28.17 23.92
CA ARG A 521 21.71 28.36 23.38
C ARG A 521 21.93 27.59 22.09
N TYR A 522 21.43 26.37 22.00
CA TYR A 522 21.52 25.54 20.82
C TYR A 522 20.80 26.17 19.62
N ASN A 523 19.61 26.71 19.85
CA ASN A 523 18.81 27.40 18.83
C ASN A 523 19.35 28.80 18.46
N ALA A 524 20.13 29.43 19.35
CA ALA A 524 20.78 30.71 19.08
C ALA A 524 21.97 30.59 18.12
N ILE A 525 22.53 29.39 17.91
CA ILE A 525 23.56 29.14 16.91
C ILE A 525 22.90 29.13 15.53
N GLN A 526 22.82 30.32 14.92
CA GLN A 526 22.24 30.50 13.60
C GLN A 526 23.19 30.01 12.49
N PRO A 527 22.63 29.54 11.35
CA PRO A 527 23.40 29.27 10.15
C PRO A 527 24.20 30.48 9.69
N THR A 528 25.31 30.25 9.02
CA THR A 528 25.94 31.30 8.21
C THR A 528 25.13 31.45 6.93
N ASP A 529 24.49 32.60 6.72
CA ASP A 529 23.85 32.91 5.44
C ASP A 529 24.97 33.19 4.41
N GLU A 530 25.29 32.21 3.55
CA GLU A 530 26.31 32.36 2.50
C GLU A 530 25.87 33.24 1.31
N ASP A 531 24.67 33.82 1.34
CA ASP A 531 24.11 34.61 0.22
C ASP A 531 23.84 36.10 0.56
N SER A 532 24.53 36.68 1.57
CA SER A 532 24.55 38.14 1.80
C SER A 532 25.79 38.81 1.22
#